data_AF-A0A558C1W7-F1
#
_entry.id   AF-A0A558C1W7-F1
#
_cell.length_a   1.000
_cell.length_b   1.000
_cell.length_c   1.000
_cell.angle_alpha   90.00
_cell.angle_beta   90.00
_cell.angle_gamma   90.00
#
_symmetry.space_group_name_H-M   'P 1'
#
loop_
_entity.id
_entity.type
_entity.pdbx_description
1 polymer ?
#
loop_
_entity_poly.entity_id
_entity_poly.type
_entity_poly.pdbx_seq_one_letter_code
_entity_poly.pdbx_strand_id
1 'polypeptide(L)'
;MAETAVDLNRDGQASKDLLKEIPDLSLSAGQLILLIQNNVKLFEQFWPQAYVTQDYRQSSPDSLLLQGYADQIMPRYFSFDKSITRLVVEPGPAAAADGGRFPAPEEVKLEGNEQIRVVVNRLLFTRQGWRLVRVTTWYKRYTIIT
;
A
#
# COMPACT_ATOMS: atom_id res chain seq x y z
N MET A 1 3.39 -3.27 8.60
CA MET A 1 2.63 -3.88 9.70
C MET A 1 1.15 -3.53 9.56
N ALA A 2 0.27 -4.51 9.70
CA ALA A 2 -1.18 -4.34 9.76
C ALA A 2 -1.66 -4.12 11.20
N GLU A 3 -2.72 -3.33 11.39
CA GLU A 3 -3.33 -3.11 12.70
C GLU A 3 -3.94 -4.41 13.28
N THR A 4 -4.56 -5.20 12.41
CA THR A 4 -5.13 -6.52 12.72
C THR A 4 -4.34 -7.63 12.02
N ALA A 5 -4.20 -8.79 12.66
CA ALA A 5 -3.55 -9.93 12.04
C ALA A 5 -4.38 -10.45 10.85
N VAL A 6 -3.70 -10.77 9.75
CA VAL A 6 -4.29 -11.29 8.52
C VAL A 6 -3.47 -12.47 8.01
N ASP A 7 -4.13 -13.46 7.42
CA ASP A 7 -3.51 -14.61 6.75
C ASP A 7 -3.70 -14.42 5.23
N LEU A 8 -2.72 -13.77 4.60
CA LEU A 8 -2.74 -13.46 3.17
C LEU A 8 -2.05 -14.53 2.34
N ASN A 9 -1.03 -15.18 2.91
CA ASN A 9 -0.31 -16.28 2.25
C ASN A 9 -1.10 -17.60 2.32
N ARG A 10 -2.18 -17.65 3.12
CA ARG A 10 -3.09 -18.79 3.28
C ARG A 10 -2.38 -20.01 3.87
N ASP A 11 -1.46 -19.83 4.80
CA ASP A 11 -0.82 -20.93 5.54
C ASP A 11 -1.57 -21.29 6.84
N GLY A 12 -2.59 -20.51 7.21
CA GLY A 12 -3.37 -20.67 8.43
C GLY A 12 -2.81 -19.94 9.66
N GLN A 13 -1.72 -19.18 9.51
CA GLN A 13 -1.04 -18.45 10.58
C GLN A 13 -1.09 -16.94 10.33
N ALA A 14 -2.20 -16.31 10.74
CA ALA A 14 -2.36 -14.87 10.56
C ALA A 14 -1.30 -14.05 11.31
N SER A 15 -0.69 -13.08 10.63
CA SER A 15 0.31 -12.17 11.20
C SER A 15 -0.08 -10.69 11.02
N LYS A 16 0.44 -9.83 11.90
CA LYS A 16 0.46 -8.37 11.69
C LYS A 16 1.65 -7.93 10.83
N ASP A 17 2.67 -8.78 10.72
CA ASP A 17 3.85 -8.52 9.91
C ASP A 17 3.61 -8.92 8.45
N LEU A 18 3.25 -7.93 7.63
CA LEU A 18 2.92 -8.14 6.22
C LEU A 18 4.10 -8.61 5.36
N LEU A 19 5.34 -8.49 5.85
CA LEU A 19 6.50 -9.07 5.15
C LEU A 19 6.50 -10.60 5.19
N LYS A 20 5.82 -11.20 6.19
CA LYS A 20 5.59 -12.66 6.25
C LYS A 20 4.40 -13.11 5.41
N GLU A 21 3.44 -12.21 5.23
CA GLU A 21 2.17 -12.48 4.55
C GLU A 21 2.25 -12.28 3.04
N ILE A 22 3.14 -11.41 2.57
CA ILE A 22 3.30 -11.07 1.15
C ILE A 22 4.79 -11.25 0.79
N PRO A 23 5.18 -12.42 0.22
CA PRO A 23 6.58 -12.77 0.00
C PRO A 23 7.39 -11.75 -0.81
N ASP A 24 6.76 -11.08 -1.77
CA ASP A 24 7.45 -10.14 -2.68
C ASP A 24 7.53 -8.71 -2.14
N LEU A 25 6.88 -8.43 -0.99
CA LEU A 25 6.80 -7.09 -0.42
C LEU A 25 8.18 -6.53 0.00
N SER A 26 9.12 -7.40 0.40
CA SER A 26 10.47 -7.01 0.82
C SER A 26 11.46 -6.79 -0.32
N LEU A 27 11.09 -7.09 -1.57
CA LEU A 27 11.98 -7.02 -2.72
C LEU A 27 11.82 -5.67 -3.44
N SER A 28 11.07 -5.65 -4.55
CA SER A 28 10.83 -4.47 -5.38
C SER A 28 9.45 -3.85 -5.18
N ALA A 29 8.49 -4.61 -4.63
CA ALA A 29 7.09 -4.23 -4.57
C ALA A 29 6.76 -3.22 -3.44
N GLY A 30 7.66 -3.05 -2.46
CA GLY A 30 7.46 -2.21 -1.28
C GLY A 30 8.28 -0.92 -1.30
N GLN A 31 8.24 -0.15 -2.38
CA GLN A 31 9.03 1.08 -2.54
C GLN A 31 8.22 2.37 -2.35
N LEU A 32 8.91 3.45 -1.98
CA LEU A 32 8.36 4.79 -1.93
C LEU A 32 9.31 5.74 -2.66
N ILE A 33 8.79 6.47 -3.64
CA ILE A 33 9.51 7.50 -4.38
C ILE A 33 8.87 8.85 -4.06
N LEU A 34 9.72 9.82 -3.70
CA LEU A 34 9.37 11.22 -3.57
C LEU A 34 10.14 12.02 -4.61
N LEU A 35 9.44 12.52 -5.64
CA LEU A 35 10.03 13.37 -6.67
C LEU A 35 9.74 14.83 -6.35
N ILE A 36 10.77 15.66 -6.36
CA ILE A 36 10.65 17.12 -6.20
C ILE A 36 11.44 17.79 -7.32
N GLN A 37 10.75 18.33 -8.31
CA GLN A 37 11.39 18.95 -9.48
C GLN A 37 10.53 20.09 -10.03
N ASN A 38 11.11 21.27 -10.33
CA ASN A 38 10.40 22.39 -10.97
C ASN A 38 9.05 22.75 -10.31
N ASN A 39 9.01 22.84 -8.97
CA ASN A 39 7.81 23.02 -8.14
C ASN A 39 6.77 21.88 -8.18
N VAL A 40 7.02 20.81 -8.93
CA VAL A 40 6.23 19.58 -8.90
C VAL A 40 6.74 18.69 -7.76
N LYS A 41 5.80 18.19 -6.95
CA LYS A 41 6.05 17.28 -5.82
C LYS A 41 5.18 16.05 -5.99
N LEU A 42 5.77 14.91 -6.33
CA LEU A 42 5.06 13.64 -6.52
C LEU A 42 5.43 12.62 -5.45
N PHE A 43 4.40 11.97 -4.94
CA PHE A 43 4.42 10.85 -4.03
C PHE A 43 4.00 9.62 -4.83
N GLU A 44 4.90 8.67 -4.99
CA GLU A 44 4.65 7.40 -5.66
C GLU A 44 4.94 6.26 -4.69
N GLN A 45 3.91 5.53 -4.29
CA GLN A 45 4.06 4.37 -3.45
C GLN A 45 3.79 3.12 -4.27
N PHE A 46 4.77 2.24 -4.28
CA PHE A 46 4.68 0.90 -4.83
C PHE A 46 4.10 0.02 -3.74
N TRP A 47 3.03 -0.67 -4.08
CA TRP A 47 2.44 -1.66 -3.20
C TRP A 47 1.80 -2.79 -4.00
N PRO A 48 2.07 -4.06 -3.65
CA PRO A 48 1.49 -5.19 -4.34
C PRO A 48 0.00 -5.28 -4.07
N GLN A 49 -0.79 -5.40 -5.14
CA GLN A 49 -2.22 -5.61 -5.07
C GLN A 49 -2.59 -7.05 -5.43
N ALA A 50 -3.48 -7.65 -4.63
CA ALA A 50 -4.02 -8.97 -4.93
C ALA A 50 -4.75 -8.96 -6.29
N TYR A 51 -4.29 -9.82 -7.21
CA TYR A 51 -4.96 -10.11 -8.46
C TYR A 51 -5.82 -11.37 -8.27
N VAL A 52 -7.15 -11.20 -8.37
CA VAL A 52 -8.12 -12.27 -8.14
C VAL A 52 -8.94 -12.53 -9.39
N THR A 53 -9.33 -13.77 -9.62
CA THR A 53 -10.20 -14.19 -10.72
C THR A 53 -11.40 -14.96 -10.19
N GLN A 54 -12.43 -15.09 -11.01
CA GLN A 54 -13.53 -16.02 -10.74
C GLN A 54 -12.98 -17.44 -10.54
N ASP A 55 -13.41 -18.12 -9.48
CA ASP A 55 -13.13 -19.55 -9.28
C ASP A 55 -14.26 -20.40 -9.88
N TYR A 56 -14.13 -20.73 -11.16
CA TYR A 56 -15.11 -21.57 -11.88
C TYR A 56 -15.20 -23.01 -11.37
N ARG A 57 -14.32 -23.44 -10.46
CA ARG A 57 -14.39 -24.78 -9.85
C ARG A 57 -15.40 -24.85 -8.72
N GLN A 58 -15.82 -23.71 -8.19
CA GLN A 58 -16.84 -23.63 -7.14
C GLN A 58 -18.21 -23.30 -7.72
N SER A 59 -19.24 -23.86 -7.11
CA SER A 59 -20.65 -23.64 -7.51
C SER A 59 -21.14 -22.23 -7.18
N SER A 60 -20.37 -21.46 -6.40
CA SER A 60 -20.74 -20.09 -6.01
C SER A 60 -20.28 -19.09 -7.06
N PRO A 61 -21.18 -18.24 -7.60
CA PRO A 61 -20.81 -17.15 -8.50
C PRO A 61 -19.97 -16.06 -7.83
N ASP A 62 -19.82 -16.08 -6.50
CA ASP A 62 -19.01 -15.13 -5.75
C ASP A 62 -17.64 -15.69 -5.34
N SER A 63 -17.32 -16.92 -5.75
CA SER A 63 -16.03 -17.51 -5.40
C SER A 63 -14.89 -16.87 -6.16
N LEU A 64 -13.89 -16.38 -5.43
CA LEU A 64 -12.72 -15.70 -5.97
C LEU A 64 -11.44 -16.47 -5.63
N LEU A 65 -10.60 -16.69 -6.65
CA LEU A 65 -9.29 -17.30 -6.53
C LEU A 65 -8.21 -16.21 -6.59
N LEU A 66 -7.29 -16.21 -5.62
CA LEU A 66 -6.09 -15.38 -5.67
C LEU A 66 -5.11 -15.99 -6.67
N GLN A 67 -4.74 -15.22 -7.70
CA GLN A 67 -3.76 -15.63 -8.71
C GLN A 67 -2.34 -15.17 -8.35
N GLY A 68 -2.22 -14.11 -7.56
CA GLY A 68 -0.94 -13.54 -7.15
C GLY A 68 -1.07 -12.07 -6.79
N TYR A 69 0.05 -11.37 -6.84
CA TYR A 69 0.11 -9.93 -6.62
C TYR A 69 0.66 -9.23 -7.84
N ALA A 70 0.12 -8.05 -8.15
CA ALA A 70 0.62 -7.17 -9.20
C ALA A 70 1.05 -5.83 -8.60
N ASP A 71 2.20 -5.34 -9.04
CA ASP A 71 2.68 -4.02 -8.66
C ASP A 71 1.91 -2.95 -9.40
N GLN A 72 1.34 -2.02 -8.63
CA GLN A 72 0.64 -0.86 -9.17
C GLN A 72 1.19 0.40 -8.50
N ILE A 73 1.30 1.46 -9.31
CA ILE A 73 1.79 2.76 -8.90
C ILE A 73 0.66 3.75 -9.11
N MET A 74 0.35 4.52 -8.08
CA MET A 74 -0.59 5.63 -8.18
C MET A 74 0.13 6.92 -7.77
N PRO A 75 0.62 7.74 -8.73
CA PRO A 75 1.27 8.99 -8.43
C PRO A 75 0.27 9.98 -7.83
N ARG A 76 0.71 10.70 -6.79
CA ARG A 76 -0.09 11.72 -6.10
C ARG A 76 0.73 12.97 -5.89
N TYR A 77 0.10 14.13 -5.96
CA TYR A 77 0.74 15.35 -5.51
C TYR A 77 0.79 15.40 -3.99
N PHE A 78 1.85 15.98 -3.44
CA PHE A 78 1.95 16.24 -2.01
C PHE A 78 2.46 17.65 -1.73
N SER A 79 2.14 18.13 -0.52
CA SER A 79 2.74 19.33 0.06
C SER A 79 3.41 18.99 1.39
N PHE A 80 4.27 19.88 1.89
CA PHE A 80 4.76 19.78 3.26
C PHE A 80 3.81 20.52 4.17
N ASP A 81 3.63 20.02 5.40
CA ASP A 81 3.04 20.84 6.44
C ASP A 81 3.96 22.02 6.81
N LYS A 82 3.45 22.97 7.60
CA LYS A 82 4.21 24.19 7.96
C LYS A 82 5.52 23.89 8.70
N SER A 83 5.59 22.78 9.43
CA SER A 83 6.77 22.39 10.21
C SER A 83 7.73 21.46 9.47
N ILE A 84 7.39 21.04 8.23
CA ILE A 84 8.16 20.07 7.44
C ILE A 84 8.41 18.77 8.22
N THR A 85 7.39 18.32 8.95
CA THR A 85 7.39 17.04 9.67
C THR A 85 6.47 16.00 9.02
N ARG A 86 5.61 16.44 8.09
CA ARG A 86 4.62 15.60 7.41
C ARG A 86 4.51 15.96 5.94
N LEU A 87 4.18 14.96 5.13
CA LEU A 87 3.69 15.17 3.77
C LEU A 87 2.17 15.10 3.80
N VAL A 88 1.53 16.13 3.28
CA VAL A 88 0.09 16.16 3.06
C VAL A 88 -0.16 15.67 1.64
N VAL A 89 -0.67 14.45 1.52
CA VAL A 89 -0.97 13.78 0.25
C VAL A 89 -2.47 13.81 0.04
N GLU A 90 -2.93 14.60 -0.92
CA GLU A 90 -4.36 14.76 -1.16
C GLU A 90 -4.93 13.55 -1.93
N PRO A 91 -6.16 13.10 -1.61
CA PRO A 91 -6.87 12.15 -2.44
C PRO A 91 -7.22 12.79 -3.80
N GLY A 92 -6.49 12.41 -4.85
CA GLY A 92 -6.82 12.80 -6.22
C GLY A 92 -8.11 12.10 -6.73
N PRO A 93 -8.69 12.57 -7.86
CA PRO A 93 -9.94 12.04 -8.41
C PRO A 93 -9.93 10.52 -8.65
N ALA A 94 -8.77 9.97 -9.03
CA ALA A 94 -8.59 8.53 -9.26
C ALA A 94 -8.78 7.67 -8.00
N ALA A 95 -8.59 8.23 -6.79
CA ALA A 95 -8.74 7.50 -5.53
C ALA A 95 -10.19 7.09 -5.25
N ALA A 96 -11.16 7.86 -5.75
CA ALA A 96 -12.58 7.55 -5.61
C ALA A 96 -13.06 6.60 -6.72
N ALA A 97 -12.47 6.72 -7.92
CA ALA A 97 -12.88 5.96 -9.10
C ALA A 97 -12.48 4.47 -9.05
N ASP A 98 -11.46 4.10 -8.27
CA ASP A 98 -10.94 2.73 -8.20
C ASP A 98 -11.64 1.83 -7.17
N GLY A 99 -12.68 2.33 -6.49
CA GLY A 99 -13.39 1.60 -5.44
C GLY A 99 -12.60 1.46 -4.12
N GLY A 100 -11.64 2.34 -3.85
CA GLY A 100 -10.80 2.32 -2.65
C GLY A 100 -9.62 1.35 -2.75
N ARG A 101 -9.22 0.99 -3.97
CA ARG A 101 -8.11 0.07 -4.24
C ARG A 101 -6.74 0.73 -4.03
N PHE A 102 -6.62 2.01 -4.38
CA PHE A 102 -5.43 2.84 -4.18
C PHE A 102 -5.78 4.08 -3.37
N PRO A 103 -6.13 3.96 -2.10
CA PRO A 103 -6.46 5.11 -1.28
C PRO A 103 -5.21 5.99 -1.06
N ALA A 104 -5.44 7.29 -0.87
CA ALA A 104 -4.38 8.16 -0.36
C ALA A 104 -3.99 7.73 1.06
N PRO A 105 -2.74 7.93 1.48
CA PRO A 105 -2.35 7.70 2.86
C PRO A 105 -3.10 8.65 3.80
N GLU A 106 -3.50 8.13 4.96
CA GLU A 106 -4.04 8.93 6.06
C GLU A 106 -2.95 9.83 6.67
N GLU A 107 -1.73 9.31 6.71
CA GLU A 107 -0.59 9.99 7.30
C GLU A 107 0.69 9.61 6.57
N VAL A 108 1.50 10.62 6.24
CA VAL A 108 2.89 10.45 5.84
C VAL A 108 3.74 11.33 6.74
N LYS A 109 4.50 10.71 7.64
CA LYS A 109 5.31 11.40 8.65
C LYS A 109 6.79 11.18 8.39
N LEU A 110 7.56 12.26 8.46
CA LEU A 110 9.01 12.22 8.43
C LEU A 110 9.51 11.95 9.86
N GLU A 111 10.16 10.81 10.07
CA GLU A 111 10.73 10.42 11.36
C GLU A 111 12.25 10.60 11.32
N GLY A 112 12.68 11.81 11.65
CA GLY A 112 14.08 12.24 11.48
C GLY A 112 14.45 12.40 10.00
N ASN A 113 15.73 12.16 9.68
CA ASN A 113 16.26 12.38 8.33
C ASN A 113 16.25 11.13 7.44
N GLU A 114 16.00 9.95 8.02
CA GLU A 114 16.21 8.68 7.34
C GLU A 114 14.94 7.83 7.17
N GLN A 115 13.87 8.12 7.92
CA GLN A 115 12.68 7.28 7.93
C GLN A 115 11.43 8.06 7.56
N ILE A 116 10.55 7.38 6.81
CA ILE A 116 9.24 7.88 6.47
C ILE A 116 8.23 6.82 6.91
N ARG A 117 7.31 7.22 7.79
CA ARG A 117 6.20 6.38 8.23
C ARG A 117 4.97 6.74 7.40
N VAL A 118 4.40 5.74 6.73
CA VAL A 118 3.20 5.89 5.91
C VAL A 118 2.08 5.04 6.51
N VAL A 119 0.92 5.63 6.71
CA VAL A 119 -0.29 4.95 7.21
C VAL A 119 -1.38 5.01 6.15
N VAL A 120 -1.88 3.86 5.71
CA VAL A 120 -2.87 3.72 4.63
C VAL A 120 -3.88 2.65 5.00
N ASN A 121 -5.17 2.86 4.74
CA ASN A 121 -6.17 1.80 4.79
C ASN A 121 -6.12 1.00 3.49
N ARG A 122 -5.70 -0.26 3.52
CA ARG A 122 -5.57 -1.09 2.33
C ARG A 122 -6.67 -2.13 2.26
N LEU A 123 -7.23 -2.32 1.07
CA LEU A 123 -8.13 -3.44 0.79
C LEU A 123 -7.31 -4.70 0.50
N LEU A 124 -7.28 -5.64 1.43
CA LEU A 124 -6.49 -6.87 1.37
C LEU A 124 -7.41 -8.07 1.10
N PHE A 125 -6.97 -9.01 0.28
CA PHE A 125 -7.73 -10.21 -0.03
C PHE A 125 -7.32 -11.37 0.86
N THR A 126 -8.26 -11.89 1.65
CA THR A 126 -8.05 -13.00 2.60
C THR A 126 -8.88 -14.22 2.18
N ARG A 127 -8.76 -15.34 2.90
CA ARG A 127 -9.66 -16.50 2.73
C ARG A 127 -11.14 -16.16 2.94
N GLN A 128 -11.44 -15.14 3.75
CA GLN A 128 -12.80 -14.66 4.04
C GLN A 128 -13.26 -13.59 3.04
N GLY A 129 -12.47 -13.32 2.00
CA GLY A 129 -12.72 -12.25 1.02
C GLY A 129 -11.96 -10.97 1.34
N TRP A 130 -12.42 -9.87 0.74
CA TRP A 130 -11.82 -8.54 0.88
C TRP A 130 -12.03 -7.97 2.28
N ARG A 131 -10.97 -7.43 2.87
CA ARG A 131 -10.99 -6.76 4.17
C ARG A 131 -10.24 -5.44 4.09
N LEU A 132 -10.83 -4.37 4.58
CA LEU A 132 -10.15 -3.10 4.75
C LEU A 132 -9.30 -3.15 6.02
N VAL A 133 -8.00 -2.93 5.90
CA VAL A 133 -7.04 -3.06 7.00
C VAL A 133 -6.13 -1.85 7.00
N ARG A 134 -5.98 -1.22 8.17
CA ARG A 134 -5.04 -0.12 8.36
C ARG A 134 -3.61 -0.67 8.41
N VAL A 135 -2.76 -0.18 7.52
CA VAL A 135 -1.37 -0.63 7.36
C VAL A 135 -0.43 0.53 7.62
N THR A 136 0.53 0.31 8.51
CA THR A 136 1.67 1.19 8.73
C THR A 136 2.91 0.60 8.07
N THR A 137 3.54 1.36 7.18
CA THR A 137 4.78 0.98 6.51
C THR A 137 5.87 1.98 6.88
N TRP A 138 7.05 1.47 7.25
CA TRP A 138 8.23 2.27 7.50
C TRP A 138 9.18 2.11 6.32
N TYR A 139 9.47 3.22 5.65
CA TYR A 139 10.43 3.29 4.57
C TYR A 139 11.72 3.90 5.11
N LYS A 140 12.85 3.24 4.83
CA LYS A 140 14.17 3.82 5.05
C LYS A 140 14.65 4.49 3.77
N ARG A 141 15.28 5.65 3.87
CA ARG A 141 15.88 6.35 2.74
C ARG A 141 17.12 5.58 2.26
N TYR A 142 17.12 5.18 0.99
CA TYR A 142 18.25 4.44 0.38
C TYR A 142 19.01 5.25 -0.68
N THR A 143 18.33 6.10 -1.47
CA THR A 143 18.95 6.84 -2.57
C THR A 143 18.41 8.27 -2.62
N ILE A 144 19.29 9.23 -2.91
CA ILE A 144 18.93 10.59 -3.31
C ILE A 144 19.45 10.76 -4.73
N ILE A 145 18.57 11.06 -5.68
CA ILE A 145 18.95 11.47 -7.03
C ILE A 145 18.67 12.97 -7.08
N THR A 146 19.74 13.76 -7.06
CA THR A 146 19.75 15.22 -7.26
C THR A 146 19.95 15.57 -8.71
#